data_AF-A0A2V8DT92-F1
#
_entry.id   AF-A0A2V8DT92-F1
#
_cell.length_a   1.000
_cell.length_b   1.000
_cell.length_c   1.000
_cell.angle_alpha   90.00
_cell.angle_beta   90.00
_cell.angle_gamma   90.00
#
_symmetry.space_group_name_H-M   'P 1'
#
loop_
_entity.id
_entity.type
_entity.pdbx_description
1 polymer ?
#
loop_
_entity_poly.entity_id
_entity_poly.type
_entity_poly.pdbx_seq_one_letter_code
_entity_poly.pdbx_strand_id
1 'polypeptide(L)'
;IVNGVGDMPNTHDILTGSLPDGRAYTDGMDHTCSNYTSNADGRGQVQLGHSDKQGGNNSSWNSSHGSRGCSQPNLVATGGAGLLYCFAVN
;
A
#
# COMPACT_ATOMS: atom_id res chain seq x y z
N ILE A 1 17.16 -7.18 2.78
CA ILE A 1 15.99 -7.32 3.67
C ILE A 1 15.21 -6.01 3.62
N VAL A 2 13.87 -6.06 3.59
CA VAL A 2 12.99 -4.89 3.69
C VAL A 2 12.64 -4.71 5.17
N ASN A 3 12.67 -3.48 5.68
CA ASN A 3 12.34 -3.19 7.08
C ASN A 3 10.84 -3.38 7.34
N GLY A 4 10.50 -4.05 8.43
CA GLY A 4 9.14 -4.38 8.85
C GLY A 4 8.60 -3.50 9.98
N VAL A 5 7.46 -3.90 10.54
CA VAL A 5 6.89 -3.28 11.75
C VAL A 5 7.92 -3.31 12.89
N GLY A 6 8.19 -2.13 13.46
CA GLY A 6 9.12 -1.97 14.59
C GLY A 6 10.56 -1.57 14.19
N ASP A 7 10.89 -1.67 12.90
CA ASP A 7 12.19 -1.23 12.37
C ASP A 7 12.20 0.29 12.10
N MET A 8 13.41 0.86 11.94
CA MET A 8 13.63 2.26 11.58
C MET A 8 14.54 2.40 10.35
N PRO A 9 14.05 3.02 9.24
CA PRO A 9 12.67 3.42 9.02
C PRO A 9 11.72 2.21 8.89
N ASN A 10 10.45 2.37 9.27
CA ASN A 10 9.40 1.38 8.97
C ASN A 10 9.04 1.48 7.49
N THR A 11 9.14 0.37 6.76
CA THR A 11 8.81 0.30 5.33
C THR A 11 7.99 -0.95 4.98
N HIS A 12 7.14 -1.39 5.90
CA HIS A 12 6.47 -2.68 5.77
C HIS A 12 5.33 -2.69 4.75
N ASP A 13 4.74 -1.51 4.46
CA ASP A 13 3.63 -1.37 3.51
C ASP A 13 4.07 -1.50 2.05
N ILE A 14 3.24 -2.19 1.26
CA ILE A 14 3.39 -2.43 -0.17
C ILE A 14 2.20 -1.83 -0.92
N LEU A 15 2.47 -1.10 -2.00
CA LEU A 15 1.45 -0.62 -2.94
C LEU A 15 0.79 -1.81 -3.67
N THR A 16 -0.54 -1.94 -3.56
CA THR A 16 -1.27 -3.08 -4.16
C THR A 16 -2.52 -2.66 -4.92
N GLY A 17 -3.37 -1.80 -4.33
CA GLY A 17 -4.63 -1.37 -4.94
C GLY A 17 -5.67 -2.48 -5.13
N SER A 18 -5.51 -3.61 -4.44
CA SER A 18 -6.32 -4.81 -4.64
C SER A 18 -7.14 -5.18 -3.41
N LEU A 19 -8.28 -5.84 -3.66
CA LEU A 19 -9.00 -6.62 -2.67
C LEU A 19 -8.16 -7.83 -2.20
N PRO A 20 -8.49 -8.49 -1.07
CA PRO A 20 -7.75 -9.65 -0.59
C PRO A 20 -7.66 -10.81 -1.59
N ASP A 21 -8.65 -10.96 -2.48
CA ASP A 21 -8.67 -11.96 -3.54
C ASP A 21 -7.84 -11.57 -4.79
N GLY A 22 -7.16 -10.42 -4.74
CA GLY A 22 -6.29 -9.91 -5.81
C GLY A 22 -7.03 -9.14 -6.91
N ARG A 23 -8.35 -8.94 -6.80
CA ARG A 23 -9.10 -8.14 -7.76
C ARG A 23 -8.94 -6.64 -7.52
N ALA A 24 -9.09 -5.85 -8.57
CA ALA A 24 -9.22 -4.40 -8.43
C ALA A 24 -10.49 -4.03 -7.67
N TYR A 25 -10.45 -2.92 -6.93
CA TYR A 25 -11.65 -2.31 -6.37
C TYR A 25 -12.58 -1.81 -7.47
N THR A 26 -13.88 -1.90 -7.21
CA THR A 26 -14.94 -1.45 -8.14
C THR A 26 -15.92 -0.50 -7.48
N ASP A 27 -15.59 0.00 -6.28
CA ASP A 27 -16.40 1.02 -5.61
C ASP A 27 -16.10 2.42 -6.20
N GLY A 28 -16.78 3.44 -5.69
CA GLY A 28 -16.60 4.82 -6.15
C GLY A 28 -15.35 5.52 -5.59
N MET A 29 -14.50 4.82 -4.83
CA MET A 29 -13.31 5.39 -4.20
C MET A 29 -12.06 5.05 -5.01
N ASP A 30 -11.07 5.95 -4.98
CA ASP A 30 -9.78 5.71 -5.61
C ASP A 30 -8.86 5.00 -4.61
N HIS A 31 -8.56 3.73 -4.92
CA HIS A 31 -7.65 2.85 -4.17
C HIS A 31 -6.30 2.66 -4.86
N THR A 32 -5.98 3.51 -5.83
CA THR A 32 -4.81 3.35 -6.71
C THR A 32 -4.03 4.64 -6.92
N CYS A 33 -4.38 5.74 -6.23
CA CYS A 33 -3.78 7.06 -6.48
C CYS A 33 -3.85 7.46 -7.96
N SER A 34 -5.07 7.43 -8.49
CA SER A 34 -5.45 7.72 -9.88
C SER A 34 -4.76 6.78 -10.85
N ASN A 35 -5.01 5.47 -10.70
CA ASN A 35 -4.39 4.43 -11.50
C ASN A 35 -2.85 4.52 -11.52
N TYR A 36 -2.27 4.82 -10.35
CA TYR A 36 -0.84 4.99 -10.11
C TYR A 36 -0.20 6.12 -10.92
N THR A 37 -0.97 7.13 -11.36
CA THR A 37 -0.45 8.27 -12.12
C THR A 37 -0.35 9.57 -11.31
N SER A 38 -0.72 9.55 -10.02
CA SER A 38 -0.67 10.76 -9.19
C SER A 38 -0.02 10.51 -7.83
N ASN A 39 0.80 11.46 -7.40
CA ASN A 39 1.32 11.57 -6.02
C ASN A 39 0.76 12.79 -5.29
N ALA A 40 -0.27 13.45 -5.84
CA ALA A 40 -0.83 14.65 -5.26
C ALA A 40 -1.72 14.30 -4.06
N ASP A 41 -1.61 15.10 -3.00
CA ASP A 41 -2.45 14.94 -1.81
C ASP A 41 -3.91 15.29 -2.11
N GLY A 42 -4.83 14.63 -1.40
CA GLY A 42 -6.27 14.80 -1.60
C GLY A 42 -6.83 14.18 -2.89
N ARG A 43 -6.00 13.51 -3.69
CA ARG A 43 -6.40 12.78 -4.93
C ARG A 43 -6.69 11.29 -4.69
N GLY A 44 -7.12 10.93 -3.48
CA GLY A 44 -7.42 9.56 -3.08
C GLY A 44 -6.35 8.93 -2.21
N GLN A 45 -6.33 7.61 -2.19
CA GLN A 45 -5.40 6.78 -1.44
C GLN A 45 -5.04 5.54 -2.26
N VAL A 46 -4.07 4.77 -1.81
CA VAL A 46 -3.74 3.47 -2.38
C VAL A 46 -4.01 2.40 -1.34
N GLN A 47 -4.64 1.29 -1.75
CA GLN A 47 -4.76 0.12 -0.88
C GLN A 47 -3.37 -0.51 -0.73
N LEU A 48 -3.00 -0.80 0.51
CA LEU A 48 -1.71 -1.32 0.91
C LEU A 48 -1.85 -2.74 1.45
N GLY A 49 -0.80 -3.54 1.32
CA GLY A 49 -0.63 -4.78 2.07
C GLY A 49 0.70 -4.80 2.83
N HIS A 50 0.93 -5.81 3.66
CA HIS A 50 2.12 -5.89 4.52
C HIS A 50 3.11 -6.94 4.02
N SER A 51 4.34 -6.50 3.73
CA SER A 51 5.45 -7.35 3.27
C SER A 51 5.88 -8.39 4.31
N ASP A 52 5.77 -8.05 5.59
CA ASP A 52 6.11 -8.89 6.73
C ASP A 52 4.90 -9.66 7.29
N LYS A 53 3.70 -9.43 6.75
CA LYS A 53 2.42 -9.97 7.23
C LYS A 53 2.22 -9.72 8.74
N GLN A 54 2.66 -8.56 9.23
CA GLN A 54 2.49 -8.14 10.62
C GLN A 54 1.79 -6.78 10.70
N GLY A 55 1.24 -6.46 11.87
CA GLY A 55 0.61 -5.17 12.16
C GLY A 55 -0.92 -5.20 12.27
N GLY A 56 -1.46 -4.38 13.18
CA GLY A 56 -2.89 -4.09 13.33
C GLY A 56 -3.79 -5.33 13.52
N ASN A 57 -5.03 -5.22 13.05
CA ASN A 57 -6.02 -6.30 13.04
C ASN A 57 -6.04 -7.09 11.71
N ASN A 58 -5.32 -6.62 10.68
CA ASN A 58 -5.34 -7.20 9.34
C ASN A 58 -3.91 -7.34 8.82
N SER A 59 -3.43 -8.59 8.77
CA SER A 59 -2.08 -8.96 8.33
C SER A 59 -2.02 -9.44 6.87
N SER A 60 -2.98 -9.01 6.05
CA SER A 60 -3.02 -9.36 4.63
C SER A 60 -1.76 -8.91 3.89
N TRP A 61 -1.29 -9.73 2.97
CA TRP A 61 -0.11 -9.37 2.17
C TRP A 61 -0.45 -8.33 1.08
N ASN A 62 -1.70 -8.28 0.60
CA ASN A 62 -2.12 -7.43 -0.52
C ASN A 62 -3.31 -6.49 -0.23
N SER A 63 -3.87 -6.50 0.99
CA SER A 63 -5.06 -5.70 1.31
C SER A 63 -5.28 -5.55 2.83
N SER A 64 -4.36 -4.85 3.49
CA SER A 64 -4.40 -4.53 4.90
C SER A 64 -5.26 -3.30 5.19
N HIS A 65 -4.93 -2.16 4.57
CA HIS A 65 -5.60 -0.87 4.76
C HIS A 65 -5.22 0.13 3.65
N GLY A 66 -5.94 1.26 3.59
CA GLY A 66 -5.58 2.38 2.73
C GLY A 66 -4.41 3.19 3.28
N SER A 67 -3.65 3.83 2.40
CA SER A 67 -2.64 4.83 2.76
C SER A 67 -3.26 6.12 3.31
N ARG A 68 -2.51 6.93 4.08
CA ARG A 68 -2.93 8.30 4.43
C ARG A 68 -3.13 9.24 3.24
N GLY A 69 -2.52 8.92 2.10
CA GLY A 69 -2.57 9.70 0.87
C GLY A 69 -1.47 9.26 -0.09
N CYS A 70 -1.47 9.87 -1.27
CA CYS A 70 -0.64 9.43 -2.40
C CYS A 70 0.77 10.04 -2.44
N SER A 71 1.04 11.10 -1.68
CA SER A 71 2.37 11.70 -1.64
C SER A 71 3.37 10.86 -0.86
N GLN A 72 4.66 11.01 -1.18
CA GLN A 72 5.73 10.31 -0.46
C GLN A 72 5.69 10.55 1.07
N PRO A 73 5.51 11.79 1.58
CA PRO A 73 5.38 12.01 3.02
C PRO A 73 4.20 11.25 3.64
N ASN A 74 3.08 11.12 2.92
CA ASN A 74 1.93 10.37 3.40
C ASN A 74 2.15 8.85 3.41
N LEU A 75 2.87 8.30 2.43
CA LEU A 75 3.28 6.90 2.43
C LEU A 75 4.19 6.60 3.63
N VAL A 76 5.20 7.45 3.86
CA VAL A 76 6.12 7.35 5.01
C VAL A 76 5.36 7.47 6.34
N ALA A 77 4.43 8.42 6.43
CA ALA A 77 3.61 8.60 7.62
C ALA A 77 2.61 7.47 7.86
N THR A 78 2.34 6.63 6.85
CA THR A 78 1.51 5.43 6.99
C THR A 78 2.32 4.25 7.55
N GLY A 79 3.56 4.07 7.08
CA GLY A 79 4.37 2.88 7.38
C GLY A 79 5.09 2.30 6.15
N GLY A 80 4.99 2.96 5.00
CA GLY A 80 5.58 2.51 3.74
C GLY A 80 6.66 3.44 3.19
N ALA A 81 7.28 3.00 2.10
CA ALA A 81 8.20 3.83 1.32
C ALA A 81 7.79 3.94 -0.16
N GLY A 82 6.56 3.54 -0.51
CA GLY A 82 6.12 3.43 -1.90
C GLY A 82 6.69 2.21 -2.62
N LEU A 83 6.93 1.11 -1.88
CA LEU A 83 7.46 -0.13 -2.43
C LEU A 83 6.37 -0.92 -3.16
N LEU A 84 6.76 -1.64 -4.20
CA LEU A 84 5.88 -2.50 -4.99
C LEU A 84 6.59 -3.80 -5.37
N TYR A 85 5.82 -4.83 -5.68
CA TYR A 85 6.33 -6.11 -6.14
C TYR A 85 6.19 -6.24 -7.66
N CYS A 86 7.24 -6.74 -8.30
CA CYS A 86 7.22 -7.12 -9.70
C CYS A 86 7.18 -8.65 -9.78
N PHE A 87 6.26 -9.19 -10.58
CA PHE A 87 6.12 -10.63 -10.78
C PHE A 87 6.64 -11.02 -12.16
N ALA A 88 7.30 -12.17 -12.24
CA ALA A 88 7.69 -12.73 -13.53
C ALA A 88 6.45 -13.12 -14.35
N VAL A 89 6.55 -12.99 -15.66
CA VAL A 89 5.55 -13.54 -16.58
C VAL A 89 5.67 -15.07 -16.62
N ASN A 90 4.54 -15.76 -16.77
CA ASN A 90 4.48 -17.22 -16.89
C ASN A 90 4.89 -17.72 -18.27
#